data_AF-A0AAD0Q005-F1
#
_entry.id   AF-A0AAD0Q005-F1
#
_cell.length_a   1.000
_cell.length_b   1.000
_cell.length_c   1.000
_cell.angle_alpha   90.00
_cell.angle_beta   90.00
_cell.angle_gamma   90.00
#
_symmetry.space_group_name_H-M   'P 1'
#
loop_
_entity.id
_entity.type
_entity.pdbx_description
1 polymer ?
#
loop_
_entity_poly.entity_id
_entity_poly.type
_entity_poly.pdbx_seq_one_letter_code
_entity_poly.pdbx_strand_id
1 'polypeptide(L)'
;MSKGKACKRSGFSLTLLALETAELSPVIAEKCSDILENWRLLLADALFDKNIAEELCNPISEWLFTSIQGAISAHRIHKDEAFLYNIKSSIKFITAASPEMLKEIFTKVDEEENVA
;
A
#
# COMPACT_ATOMS: atom_id res chain seq x y z
N MET A 1 -32.56 -16.77 12.00
CA MET A 1 -31.30 -16.01 12.07
C MET A 1 -31.35 -14.88 11.05
N SER A 2 -31.43 -13.63 11.50
CA SER A 2 -31.41 -12.47 10.62
C SER A 2 -30.03 -12.39 9.96
N LYS A 3 -29.97 -12.48 8.62
CA LYS A 3 -28.75 -12.14 7.87
C LYS A 3 -28.54 -10.64 8.07
N GLY A 4 -27.64 -10.30 9.00
CA GLY A 4 -27.32 -8.91 9.32
C GLY A 4 -27.03 -8.15 8.04
N LYS A 5 -27.81 -7.10 7.77
CA LYS A 5 -27.52 -6.14 6.71
C LYS A 5 -26.12 -5.60 7.01
N ALA A 6 -25.13 -5.95 6.18
CA ALA A 6 -23.81 -5.36 6.25
C ALA A 6 -23.96 -3.85 6.23
N CYS A 7 -23.57 -3.21 7.33
CA CYS A 7 -23.59 -1.77 7.45
C CYS A 7 -22.59 -1.24 6.41
N LYS A 8 -23.08 -0.69 5.29
CA LYS A 8 -22.28 -0.10 4.20
C LYS A 8 -21.42 1.11 4.66
N ARG A 9 -21.34 1.38 5.96
CA ARG A 9 -20.65 2.53 6.57
C ARG A 9 -19.54 2.15 7.56
N SER A 10 -19.35 0.89 7.93
CA SER A 10 -18.19 0.54 8.76
C SER A 10 -16.95 0.33 7.89
N GLY A 11 -16.37 1.43 7.43
CA GLY A 11 -15.05 1.46 6.78
C GLY A 11 -13.94 1.19 7.79
N PHE A 12 -13.94 0.00 8.41
CA PHE A 12 -12.86 -0.43 9.28
C PHE A 12 -11.57 -0.49 8.45
N SER A 13 -10.51 0.16 8.95
CA SER A 13 -9.20 0.05 8.31
C SER A 13 -8.66 -1.33 8.64
N LEU A 14 -8.43 -2.15 7.61
CA LEU A 14 -7.88 -3.49 7.79
C LEU A 14 -6.49 -3.45 8.43
N THR A 15 -5.69 -2.44 8.09
CA THR A 15 -4.40 -2.17 8.74
C THR A 15 -4.58 -1.85 10.23
N LEU A 16 -5.60 -1.07 10.61
CA LEU A 16 -5.86 -0.80 12.02
C LEU A 16 -6.24 -2.08 12.77
N LEU A 17 -7.12 -2.91 12.18
CA LEU A 17 -7.49 -4.20 12.76
C LEU A 17 -6.27 -5.11 12.95
N ALA A 18 -5.37 -5.18 11.95
CA ALA A 18 -4.13 -5.95 12.05
C ALA A 18 -3.26 -5.47 13.21
N LEU A 19 -3.05 -4.15 13.32
CA LEU A 19 -2.20 -3.55 14.37
C LEU A 19 -2.78 -3.74 15.77
N GLU A 20 -4.09 -3.53 15.95
CA GLU A 20 -4.74 -3.66 17.26
C GLU A 20 -4.85 -5.12 17.74
N THR A 21 -4.80 -6.09 16.82
CA THR A 21 -4.94 -7.51 17.14
C THR A 21 -3.63 -8.29 17.14
N ALA A 22 -2.51 -7.72 16.73
CA ALA A 22 -1.22 -8.41 16.63
C ALA A 22 -0.84 -9.19 17.90
N GLU A 23 -1.01 -8.59 19.08
CA GLU A 23 -0.69 -9.20 20.38
C GLU A 23 -1.88 -9.94 21.01
N LEU A 24 -3.12 -9.64 20.60
CA LEU A 24 -4.34 -10.20 21.20
C LEU A 24 -4.85 -11.45 20.48
N SER A 25 -4.68 -11.48 19.15
CA SER A 25 -5.11 -12.57 18.28
C SER A 25 -4.24 -12.60 17.03
N PRO A 26 -3.09 -13.30 17.08
CA PRO A 26 -2.18 -13.42 15.94
C PRO A 26 -2.87 -13.96 14.68
N VAL A 27 -3.87 -14.83 14.85
CA VAL A 27 -4.67 -15.39 13.75
C VAL A 27 -5.44 -14.31 12.99
N ILE A 28 -6.01 -13.32 13.69
CA ILE A 28 -6.72 -12.20 13.03
C ILE A 28 -5.71 -11.30 12.32
N ALA A 29 -4.59 -10.98 12.98
CA ALA A 29 -3.54 -10.17 12.39
C ALA A 29 -2.95 -10.81 11.12
N GLU A 30 -2.69 -12.12 11.14
CA GLU A 30 -2.22 -12.90 9.99
C GLU A 30 -3.24 -12.85 8.84
N LYS A 31 -4.53 -13.05 9.11
CA LYS A 31 -5.57 -12.97 8.06
C LYS A 31 -5.70 -11.58 7.46
N CYS A 32 -5.52 -10.53 8.27
CA CYS A 32 -5.46 -9.16 7.76
C CYS A 32 -4.22 -8.96 6.88
N SER A 33 -3.06 -9.49 7.30
CA SER A 33 -1.81 -9.45 6.55
C SER A 33 -1.95 -10.12 5.18
N ASP A 34 -2.53 -11.33 5.13
CA ASP A 34 -2.79 -12.08 3.88
C ASP A 34 -3.60 -11.24 2.88
N ILE A 35 -4.63 -10.54 3.35
CA ILE A 35 -5.49 -9.71 2.49
C ILE A 35 -4.73 -8.47 2.01
N LEU A 36 -3.99 -7.79 2.90
CA LEU A 36 -3.20 -6.62 2.54
C LEU A 36 -2.13 -6.98 1.50
N GLU A 37 -1.47 -8.11 1.67
CA GLU A 37 -0.46 -8.61 0.73
C GLU A 37 -1.08 -8.94 -0.64
N ASN A 38 -2.24 -9.61 -0.66
CA ASN A 38 -2.97 -9.84 -1.91
C ASN A 38 -3.33 -8.53 -2.62
N TRP A 39 -3.73 -7.48 -1.90
CA TRP A 39 -4.01 -6.18 -2.52
C TRP A 39 -2.75 -5.50 -3.05
N ARG A 40 -1.60 -5.66 -2.38
CA ARG A 40 -0.30 -5.18 -2.87
C ARG A 40 0.09 -5.90 -4.17
N LEU A 41 -0.09 -7.22 -4.24
CA LEU A 41 0.19 -8.01 -5.45
C LEU A 41 -0.70 -7.60 -6.62
N LEU A 42 -2.00 -7.40 -6.39
CA LEU A 42 -2.92 -6.88 -7.42
C LEU A 42 -2.50 -5.48 -7.92
N LEU A 43 -1.90 -4.66 -7.06
CA LEU A 43 -1.34 -3.38 -7.47
C LEU A 43 -0.08 -3.56 -8.34
N ALA A 44 0.79 -4.53 -8.02
CA ALA A 44 1.94 -4.86 -8.86
C ALA A 44 1.50 -5.35 -10.26
N ASP A 45 0.50 -6.23 -10.33
CA ASP A 45 -0.08 -6.69 -11.60
C ASP A 45 -0.63 -5.52 -12.42
N ALA A 46 -1.34 -4.59 -11.77
CA ALA A 46 -1.88 -3.40 -12.44
C ALA A 46 -0.78 -2.45 -12.96
N LEU A 47 0.40 -2.40 -12.31
CA LEU A 47 1.55 -1.63 -12.80
C LEU A 47 2.14 -2.29 -14.05
N PHE A 48 2.25 -3.62 -14.05
CA PHE A 48 2.71 -4.38 -15.20
C PHE A 48 1.79 -4.19 -16.41
N ASP A 49 0.46 -4.25 -16.21
CA ASP A 49 -0.56 -3.97 -17.24
C ASP A 49 -0.45 -2.54 -17.82
N LYS A 50 0.25 -1.63 -17.13
CA LYS A 50 0.55 -0.26 -17.57
C LYS A 50 1.93 -0.11 -18.21
N ASN A 51 2.57 -1.22 -18.59
CA ASN A 51 3.92 -1.27 -19.18
C ASN A 51 5.03 -0.74 -18.26
N ILE A 52 4.85 -0.80 -16.94
CA ILE A 52 5.96 -0.64 -16.00
C ILE A 52 6.81 -1.92 -16.06
N ALA A 53 8.13 -1.76 -16.03
CA ALA A 53 9.06 -2.89 -16.07
C ALA A 53 8.81 -3.84 -14.89
N GLU A 54 8.82 -5.16 -15.15
CA GLU A 54 8.47 -6.20 -14.17
C GLU A 54 9.33 -6.08 -12.91
N GLU A 55 10.63 -5.80 -13.06
CA GLU A 55 11.57 -5.62 -11.96
C GLU A 55 11.23 -4.44 -11.04
N LEU A 56 10.42 -3.49 -11.50
CA LEU A 56 10.00 -2.31 -10.74
C LEU A 56 8.60 -2.45 -10.14
N CYS A 57 7.79 -3.39 -10.64
CA CYS A 57 6.39 -3.51 -10.22
C CYS A 57 6.27 -3.81 -8.72
N ASN A 58 7.08 -4.74 -8.20
CA ASN A 58 7.10 -5.06 -6.79
C ASN A 58 7.57 -3.89 -5.91
N PRO A 59 8.76 -3.29 -6.13
CA PRO A 59 9.21 -2.13 -5.37
C PRO A 59 8.22 -0.94 -5.36
N ILE A 60 7.68 -0.60 -6.53
CA ILE A 60 6.71 0.49 -6.65
C ILE A 60 5.41 0.14 -5.92
N SER A 61 4.92 -1.10 -6.05
CA SER A 61 3.70 -1.54 -5.36
C SER A 61 3.85 -1.46 -3.85
N GLU A 62 4.98 -1.88 -3.29
CA GLU A 62 5.25 -1.85 -1.85
C GLU A 62 5.27 -0.42 -1.31
N TRP A 63 6.02 0.47 -1.98
CA TRP A 63 6.09 1.88 -1.63
C TRP A 63 4.72 2.57 -1.73
N LEU A 64 4.02 2.40 -2.86
CA LEU A 64 2.73 3.05 -3.09
C LEU A 64 1.66 2.52 -2.14
N PHE A 65 1.61 1.22 -1.91
CA PHE A 65 0.65 0.60 -1.01
C PHE A 65 0.84 1.10 0.43
N THR A 66 2.08 1.12 0.93
CA THR A 66 2.42 1.66 2.25
C THR A 66 2.04 3.14 2.35
N SER A 67 2.36 3.92 1.31
CA SER A 67 2.01 5.35 1.24
C SER A 67 0.49 5.56 1.30
N ILE A 68 -0.30 4.75 0.61
CA ILE A 68 -1.76 4.79 0.64
C ILE A 68 -2.28 4.54 2.08
N GLN A 69 -1.78 3.50 2.76
CA GLN A 69 -2.21 3.20 4.14
C GLN A 69 -1.87 4.35 5.09
N GLY A 70 -0.67 4.92 4.97
CA GLY A 70 -0.23 6.09 5.75
C GLY A 70 -1.11 7.31 5.49
N ALA A 71 -1.37 7.64 4.22
CA ALA A 71 -2.20 8.78 3.85
C ALA A 71 -3.65 8.65 4.32
N ILE A 72 -4.26 7.47 4.21
CA ILE A 72 -5.61 7.21 4.73
C ILE A 72 -5.64 7.40 6.24
N SER A 73 -4.64 6.90 6.96
CA SER A 73 -4.55 7.02 8.41
C SER A 73 -4.37 8.48 8.84
N ALA A 74 -3.43 9.20 8.21
CA ALA A 74 -3.19 10.61 8.48
C ALA A 74 -4.41 11.49 8.16
N HIS A 75 -5.06 11.27 7.01
CA HIS A 75 -6.31 11.93 6.66
C HIS A 75 -7.40 11.69 7.72
N ARG A 76 -7.54 10.46 8.23
CA ARG A 76 -8.52 10.14 9.27
C ARG A 76 -8.26 10.85 10.59
N ILE A 77 -6.99 11.04 10.97
CA ILE A 77 -6.57 11.71 12.22
C ILE A 77 -6.71 13.23 12.08
N HIS A 78 -6.14 13.80 11.03
CA HIS A 78 -6.01 15.24 10.86
C HIS A 78 -7.19 15.89 10.12
N LYS A 79 -8.05 15.10 9.48
CA LYS A 79 -9.17 15.56 8.62
C LYS A 79 -8.70 16.47 7.47
N ASP A 80 -7.48 16.22 6.98
CA ASP A 80 -6.87 16.98 5.89
C ASP A 80 -6.89 16.16 4.59
N GLU A 81 -7.49 16.71 3.54
CA GLU A 81 -7.56 16.11 2.20
C GLU A 81 -6.22 16.14 1.45
N ALA A 82 -5.26 16.96 1.88
CA ALA A 82 -3.94 17.06 1.28
C ALA A 82 -3.21 15.70 1.24
N PHE A 83 -3.39 14.87 2.28
CA PHE A 83 -2.82 13.52 2.31
C PHE A 83 -3.32 12.64 1.15
N LEU A 84 -4.63 12.70 0.82
CA LEU A 84 -5.20 11.94 -0.29
C LEU A 84 -4.80 12.55 -1.66
N TYR A 85 -4.64 13.87 -1.73
CA TYR A 85 -4.14 14.54 -2.93
C TYR A 85 -2.69 14.13 -3.26
N ASN A 86 -1.85 13.95 -2.25
CA ASN A 86 -0.47 13.50 -2.44
C ASN A 86 -0.41 12.11 -3.08
N ILE A 87 -1.29 11.18 -2.66
CA ILE A 87 -1.38 9.85 -3.30
C ILE A 87 -1.77 9.95 -4.78
N LYS A 88 -2.74 10.80 -5.12
CA LYS A 88 -3.10 11.03 -6.53
C LYS A 88 -1.92 11.57 -7.34
N SER A 89 -1.09 12.41 -6.71
CA SER A 89 0.11 12.97 -7.34
C SER A 89 1.21 11.91 -7.52
N SER A 90 1.41 11.04 -6.54
CA SER A 90 2.32 9.87 -6.63
C SER A 90 1.93 8.92 -7.75
N ILE A 91 0.63 8.62 -7.90
CA ILE A 91 0.15 7.77 -9.00
C ILE A 91 0.44 8.43 -10.36
N LYS A 92 0.15 9.73 -10.49
CA LYS A 92 0.47 10.49 -11.71
C LYS A 92 1.95 10.45 -12.03
N PHE A 93 2.81 10.62 -11.01
CA PHE A 93 4.25 10.54 -11.16
C PHE A 93 4.67 9.17 -11.72
N ILE A 94 4.24 8.06 -11.10
CA ILE A 94 4.58 6.71 -11.57
C ILE A 94 4.17 6.51 -13.03
N THR A 95 2.98 6.99 -13.42
CA THR A 95 2.46 6.80 -14.78
C THR A 95 3.08 7.71 -15.84
N ALA A 96 3.76 8.78 -15.43
CA ALA A 96 4.32 9.80 -16.34
C ALA A 96 5.86 9.84 -16.34
N ALA A 97 6.50 9.29 -15.33
CA ALA A 97 7.96 9.21 -15.23
C ALA A 97 8.52 8.30 -16.32
N SER A 98 9.75 8.60 -16.76
CA SER A 98 10.44 7.73 -17.70
C SER A 98 10.87 6.44 -17.00
N PRO A 99 11.01 5.32 -17.74
CA PRO A 99 11.50 4.07 -17.17
C PRO A 99 12.85 4.23 -16.45
N GLU A 100 13.75 5.05 -16.98
CA GLU A 100 15.07 5.32 -16.40
C GLU A 100 14.96 6.02 -15.05
N MET A 101 14.08 7.01 -14.94
CA MET A 101 13.82 7.72 -13.69
C MET A 101 13.20 6.78 -12.65
N LEU A 102 12.27 5.92 -13.06
CA LEU A 102 11.70 4.92 -12.15
C LEU A 102 12.75 3.91 -11.69
N LYS A 103 13.67 3.49 -12.57
CA LYS A 103 14.81 2.65 -12.19
C LYS A 103 15.70 3.35 -11.18
N GLU A 104 16.06 4.60 -11.40
CA GLU A 104 16.88 5.37 -10.46
C GLU A 104 16.26 5.43 -9.05
N ILE A 105 14.95 5.60 -8.96
CA ILE A 105 14.25 5.77 -7.67
C ILE A 105 13.99 4.43 -6.98
N PHE A 106 13.58 3.40 -7.73
CA PHE A 106 13.03 2.16 -7.17
C PHE A 106 13.97 0.95 -7.27
N THR A 107 15.11 1.08 -7.93
CA THR A 107 16.16 0.06 -7.87
C THR A 107 17.05 0.39 -6.69
N LYS A 108 17.20 -0.54 -5.74
CA LYS A 108 18.21 -0.42 -4.69
C LYS A 108 19.59 -0.29 -5.34
N VAL A 109 20.32 0.75 -5.00
CA VAL A 109 21.78 0.71 -5.10
C VAL A 109 22.22 -0.12 -3.89
N ASP A 110 22.56 -1.39 -4.10
CA ASP A 110 23.22 -2.22 -3.09
C ASP A 110 24.63 -1.67 -2.85
N GLU A 111 24.75 -0.52 -2.18
CA GLU A 111 26.03 -0.01 -1.69
C GLU A 111 26.19 -0.06 -0.17
N GLU A 112 25.16 -0.41 0.62
CA GLU A 112 25.33 -0.55 2.08
C GLU A 112 24.49 -1.69 2.69
N GLU A 113 24.86 -2.95 2.43
CA GLU A 113 24.77 -4.03 3.42
C GLU A 113 26.18 -4.41 3.87
N ASN A 114 26.82 -3.50 4.61
CA ASN A 114 27.94 -3.80 5.50
C ASN A 114 27.79 -2.94 6.75
N VAL A 115 26.79 -3.26 7.57
CA VAL A 115 26.82 -2.92 8.99
C VAL A 115 26.82 -4.23 9.75
N ALA A 116 28.04 -4.61 10.17
CA ALA A 116 28.36 -5.71 11.05
C ALA A 116 27.77 -5.53 12.47
#